data_AF-A0A1F3A383-F1
#
_entry.id   AF-A0A1F3A383-F1
#
_cell.length_a   1.000
_cell.length_b   1.000
_cell.length_c   1.000
_cell.angle_alpha   90.00
_cell.angle_beta   90.00
_cell.angle_gamma   90.00
#
_symmetry.space_group_name_H-M   'P 1'
#
loop_
_entity.id
_entity.type
_entity.pdbx_description
1 polymer ?
#
loop_
_entity_poly.entity_id
_entity_poly.type
_entity_poly.pdbx_seq_one_letter_code
_entity_poly.pdbx_strand_id
1 'polypeptide(L)' 'MPYASNHALPPSVRHHLPPPAQDIYREAFNHAWQTYALDPRREEISYRTAWAAVKHRYAKGEDGEWHAHR' A
#
# COMPACT_ATOMS: atom_id res chain seq x y z
N MET A 1 5.58 -6.70 9.58
CA MET A 1 4.68 -7.88 9.73
C MET A 1 3.65 -7.77 8.61
N PRO A 2 3.23 -8.85 7.92
CA PRO A 2 2.21 -8.73 6.89
C PRO A 2 0.86 -8.34 7.50
N TYR A 3 0.05 -7.59 6.75
CA TYR A 3 -1.28 -7.16 7.16
C TYR A 3 -2.33 -8.24 6.87
N ALA A 4 -3.03 -8.71 7.89
CA ALA A 4 -4.08 -9.72 7.75
C ALA A 4 -5.33 -9.18 7.01
N SER A 5 -5.63 -7.90 7.17
CA SER A 5 -6.80 -7.24 6.56
C SER A 5 -6.55 -5.75 6.37
N ASN A 6 -7.40 -5.09 5.58
CA ASN A 6 -7.31 -3.64 5.36
C ASN A 6 -7.45 -2.85 6.67
N HIS A 7 -8.16 -3.38 7.67
CA HIS A 7 -8.28 -2.75 8.99
C HIS A 7 -6.96 -2.72 9.78
N ALA A 8 -6.02 -3.60 9.47
CA ALA A 8 -4.69 -3.63 10.08
C ALA A 8 -3.72 -2.63 9.45
N LEU A 9 -4.09 -1.98 8.33
CA LEU A 9 -3.27 -0.98 7.67
C LEU A 9 -3.09 0.28 8.54
N PRO A 10 -2.00 1.04 8.33
CA PRO A 10 -1.80 2.30 9.03
C PRO A 10 -3.00 3.25 8.85
N PRO A 11 -3.41 4.02 9.88
CA PRO A 11 -4.54 4.94 9.77
C PRO A 11 -4.42 5.92 8.60
N SER A 12 -3.21 6.39 8.29
CA SER A 12 -2.95 7.25 7.13
C SER A 12 -3.29 6.58 5.81
N VAL A 13 -3.06 5.28 5.68
CA VAL A 13 -3.42 4.51 4.47
C VAL A 13 -4.93 4.32 4.42
N ARG A 14 -5.56 3.92 5.54
CA ARG A 14 -7.01 3.66 5.61
C ARG A 14 -7.88 4.89 5.41
N HIS A 15 -7.43 6.05 5.88
CA HIS A 15 -8.22 7.29 5.80
C HIS A 15 -8.06 8.01 4.47
N HIS A 16 -6.95 7.81 3.77
CA HIS A 16 -6.68 8.52 2.50
C HIS A 16 -6.87 7.65 1.26
N LEU A 17 -6.95 6.33 1.38
CA LEU A 17 -7.15 5.44 0.24
C LEU A 17 -8.57 4.88 0.20
N PRO A 18 -9.22 4.85 -0.99
CA PRO A 18 -10.46 4.12 -1.15
C PRO A 18 -10.25 2.61 -0.91
N PRO A 19 -11.30 1.84 -0.55
CA PRO A 19 -11.15 0.43 -0.18
C PRO A 19 -10.37 -0.43 -1.19
N PRO A 20 -10.60 -0.32 -2.52
CA PRO A 20 -9.85 -1.12 -3.49
C PRO A 20 -8.37 -0.72 -3.60
N ALA A 21 -8.00 0.52 -3.28
CA ALA A 21 -6.60 0.94 -3.18
C ALA A 21 -5.93 0.37 -1.93
N GLN A 22 -6.68 0.23 -0.83
CA GLN A 22 -6.18 -0.41 0.39
C GLN A 22 -5.84 -1.89 0.15
N ASP A 23 -6.65 -2.60 -0.64
CA ASP A 23 -6.37 -3.98 -1.04
C ASP A 23 -5.05 -4.09 -1.82
N ILE A 24 -4.86 -3.24 -2.84
CA ILE A 24 -3.61 -3.20 -3.62
C ILE A 24 -2.41 -2.93 -2.71
N TYR A 25 -2.54 -1.97 -1.78
CA TYR A 25 -1.50 -1.66 -0.83
C TYR A 25 -1.15 -2.87 0.05
N ARG A 26 -2.16 -3.52 0.63
CA ARG A 26 -2.00 -4.70 1.49
C ARG A 26 -1.33 -5.85 0.76
N GLU A 27 -1.81 -6.17 -0.44
CA GLU A 27 -1.29 -7.28 -1.24
C GLU A 27 0.16 -7.03 -1.64
N ALA A 28 0.46 -5.84 -2.16
CA ALA A 28 1.82 -5.47 -2.55
C ALA A 28 2.79 -5.43 -1.35
N PHE A 29 2.34 -4.92 -0.20
CA PHE A 29 3.13 -4.94 1.03
C PHE A 29 3.42 -6.37 1.47
N ASN A 30 2.38 -7.22 1.54
CA ASN A 30 2.52 -8.59 2.02
C ASN A 30 3.41 -9.43 1.11
N HIS A 31 3.28 -9.23 -0.21
CA HIS A 31 4.14 -9.87 -1.18
C HIS A 31 5.60 -9.43 -0.98
N ALA A 32 5.87 -8.12 -0.93
CA ALA A 32 7.21 -7.60 -0.71
C ALA A 32 7.79 -8.08 0.64
N TRP A 33 6.99 -8.13 1.70
CA TRP A 33 7.41 -8.60 3.02
C TRP A 33 7.91 -10.05 2.97
N GLN A 34 7.26 -10.90 2.18
CA GLN A 34 7.69 -12.28 1.96
C GLN A 34 8.93 -12.35 1.05
N THR A 35 8.96 -11.58 -0.03
CA THR A 35 10.09 -11.53 -0.97
C THR A 35 11.40 -11.11 -0.30
N TYR A 36 11.36 -10.08 0.55
CA TYR A 36 12.53 -9.48 1.18
C TYR A 36 12.77 -9.99 2.61
N ALA A 37 12.35 -11.22 2.95
CA ALA A 37 12.37 -11.73 4.32
C ALA A 37 13.77 -11.71 4.99
N LEU A 38 14.84 -11.81 4.21
CA LEU A 38 16.25 -11.81 4.67
C LEU A 38 16.90 -10.41 4.65
N ASP A 39 16.23 -9.39 4.14
CA ASP A 39 16.77 -8.04 4.03
C ASP A 39 16.46 -7.23 5.31
N PRO A 40 17.46 -6.60 5.97
CA PRO A 40 17.20 -5.73 7.12
C PRO A 40 16.32 -4.52 6.79
N ARG A 41 16.27 -4.10 5.52
CA ARG A 41 15.45 -3.00 5.00
C ARG A 41 14.07 -3.47 4.50
N ARG A 42 13.69 -4.73 4.74
CA ARG A 42 12.42 -5.32 4.26
C ARG A 42 11.21 -4.43 4.49
N GLU A 43 11.15 -3.76 5.63
CA GLU A 43 10.01 -2.91 6.00
C GLU A 43 9.93 -1.68 5.10
N GLU A 44 11.04 -0.95 4.95
CA GLU A 44 11.16 0.19 4.04
C GLU A 44 10.82 -0.22 2.60
N ILE A 45 11.38 -1.35 2.13
CA ILE A 45 11.12 -1.86 0.79
C ILE A 45 9.64 -2.21 0.61
N SER A 46 9.04 -2.89 1.58
CA SER A 46 7.61 -3.27 1.53
C SER A 46 6.70 -2.05 1.46
N TYR A 47 6.98 -1.03 2.27
CA TYR A 47 6.24 0.24 2.22
C TYR A 47 6.37 0.94 0.87
N ARG A 48 7.59 1.00 0.33
CA ARG A 48 7.84 1.62 -0.98
C ARG A 48 7.14 0.87 -2.11
N THR A 49 7.20 -0.45 -2.11
CA THR A 49 6.53 -1.30 -3.10
C THR A 49 5.01 -1.15 -3.02
N ALA A 50 4.45 -1.13 -1.81
CA ALA A 50 3.01 -0.94 -1.62
C ALA A 50 2.53 0.42 -2.15
N TRP A 51 3.24 1.50 -1.82
CA TRP A 51 2.92 2.83 -2.34
C TRP A 51 3.13 2.95 -3.85
N ALA A 52 4.14 2.29 -4.41
CA ALA A 52 4.34 2.23 -5.86
C ALA A 52 3.17 1.52 -6.57
N ALA A 53 2.70 0.40 -6.02
CA ALA A 53 1.55 -0.34 -6.57
C ALA A 53 0.27 0.51 -6.54
N VAL A 54 0.03 1.23 -5.44
CA VAL A 54 -1.10 2.18 -5.34
C VAL A 54 -0.95 3.29 -6.39
N LYS A 55 0.20 3.95 -6.46
CA LYS A 55 0.46 5.05 -7.43
C LYS A 55 0.36 4.62 -8.89
N HIS A 56 0.59 3.34 -9.17
CA HIS A 56 0.43 2.80 -10.52
C HIS A 56 -1.04 2.67 -10.94
N ARG A 57 -1.97 2.54 -9.98
CA ARG A 57 -3.42 2.41 -10.22
C ARG A 57 -4.22 3.63 -9.79
N TYR A 58 -3.64 4.51 -8.97
CA TYR A 58 -4.30 5.69 -8.43
C TYR A 58 -3.39 6.91 -8.53
N ALA A 59 -3.97 8.08 -8.78
CA ALA A 59 -3.31 9.37 -8.67
C ALA A 59 -3.97 10.18 -7.55
N LYS A 60 -3.15 10.97 -6.85
CA LYS A 60 -3.67 11.97 -5.91
C LYS A 60 -4.22 13.14 -6.70
N GLY A 61 -5.50 13.44 -6.52
CA GLY A 61 -6.20 14.58 -7.12
C GLY A 61 -5.84 15.89 -6.44
N GLU A 62 -6.27 16.99 -7.06
CA GLU A 62 -6.11 18.35 -6.51
C GLU A 62 -6.96 18.58 -5.24
N ASP A 63 -7.99 17.74 -5.05
CA ASP A 63 -8.81 17.66 -3.84
C ASP A 63 -8.09 16.99 -2.65
N GLY A 64 -6.90 16.42 -2.89
CA GLY A 64 -6.14 15.70 -1.88
C GLY A 64 -6.53 14.23 -1.73
N GLU A 65 -7.52 13.75 -2.50
CA GLU A 65 -8.03 12.38 -2.49
C GLU A 65 -7.34 11.52 -3.56
N TRP A 66 -7.45 10.19 -3.45
CA TRP A 66 -6.87 9.26 -4.42
C TRP A 66 -7.91 8.75 -5.39
N HIS A 67 -7.69 9.01 -6.67
CA HIS A 67 -8.57 8.63 -7.78
C HIS A 67 -7.93 7.53 -8.61
N ALA A 68 -8.70 6.50 -8.97
CA ALA A 68 -8.19 5.43 -9.83
C ALA A 68 -7.88 5.96 -11.23
N HIS A 69 -6.76 5.53 -11.81
CA HIS A 69 -6.49 5.68 -13.23
C HIS A 69 -7.56 4.89 -13.98
N ARG A 70 -8.37 5.60 -14.76
CA ARG A 70 -9.47 5.03 -15.53
C ARG A 70 -8.96 4.29 -16.77
#